data_AF-A0AAV7IKN2-F1
#
_entry.id   AF-A0AAV7IKN2-F1
#
_cell.length_a   1.000
_cell.length_b   1.000
_cell.length_c   1.000
_cell.angle_alpha   90.00
_cell.angle_beta   90.00
_cell.angle_gamma   90.00
#
_symmetry.space_group_name_H-M   'P 1'
#
loop_
_entity.id
_entity.type
_entity.pdbx_description
1 polymer ?
#
loop_
_entity_poly.entity_id
_entity_poly.type
_entity_poly.pdbx_seq_one_letter_code
_entity_poly.pdbx_strand_id
1 'polypeptide(L)'
;VYLDRECQGGHHSSIREDRDWEIVAVDPKIKKEYKNEDTVIHNTKILLQRRVISETKIQERKKLLEWKHREAELQAQLEQLKSAVSTRKYVDLTKMEGTEEEKIKKMMELSTADYAPSNWLKVPYRQSGPVPTSYICRRCQKPDHWVYQCKFTVNVN
;
A
#
# COMPACT_ATOMS: atom_id res chain seq x y z
N VAL A 1 41.64 -3.33 16.66
CA VAL A 1 40.47 -2.90 17.46
C VAL A 1 40.73 -3.33 18.89
N TYR A 2 41.46 -2.49 19.64
CA TYR A 2 41.56 -2.66 21.10
C TYR A 2 40.39 -1.86 21.67
N LEU A 3 39.41 -2.59 22.22
CA LEU A 3 38.42 -2.00 23.11
C LEU A 3 39.11 -1.89 24.46
N ASP A 4 39.57 -0.69 24.82
CA ASP A 4 39.96 -0.41 26.19
C ASP A 4 38.69 -0.46 27.05
N ARG A 5 38.41 -1.67 27.57
CA ARG A 5 37.51 -1.92 28.69
C ARG A 5 38.25 -1.58 29.97
N GLU A 6 38.39 -0.29 30.27
CA GLU A 6 38.72 0.16 31.63
C GLU A 6 37.87 1.36 32.01
N CYS A 7 36.60 1.08 32.29
CA CYS A 7 35.81 1.85 33.24
C CYS A 7 35.25 0.86 34.27
N GLN A 8 36.08 0.49 35.24
CA GLN A 8 35.61 -0.16 36.46
C GLN A 8 35.03 0.90 37.39
N GLY A 9 33.78 0.69 37.83
CA GLY A 9 33.23 1.33 39.02
C GLY A 9 32.69 2.75 38.83
N GLY A 10 31.46 2.86 38.34
CA GLY A 10 30.69 4.09 38.46
C GLY A 10 29.48 4.05 37.55
N HIS A 11 28.31 3.79 38.16
CA HIS A 11 26.96 4.01 37.63
C HIS A 11 26.86 4.01 36.10
N HIS A 12 26.21 2.96 35.55
CA HIS A 12 25.42 3.15 34.34
C HIS A 12 24.54 4.36 34.60
N SER A 13 25.01 5.54 34.17
CA SER A 13 24.21 6.73 34.22
C SER A 13 23.06 6.37 33.30
N SER A 14 21.89 6.24 33.90
CA SER A 14 20.60 6.27 33.23
C SER A 14 20.58 7.62 32.52
N ILE A 15 21.25 7.66 31.38
CA ILE A 15 21.44 8.84 30.56
C ILE A 15 20.07 9.09 29.97
N ARG A 16 19.34 10.02 30.60
CA ARG A 16 18.10 10.64 30.14
C ARG A 16 17.79 10.30 28.68
N GLU A 17 16.86 9.37 28.49
CA GLU A 17 16.47 8.79 27.19
C GLU A 17 15.84 9.80 26.22
N ASP A 18 15.57 11.04 26.67
CA ASP A 18 14.63 11.94 25.96
C ASP A 18 15.27 13.03 25.10
N ARG A 19 16.57 12.98 24.79
CA ARG A 19 17.18 14.03 23.93
C ARG A 19 18.01 13.45 22.81
N ASP A 20 17.51 13.63 21.59
CA ASP A 20 18.19 13.32 20.34
C ASP A 20 19.62 13.89 20.32
N TRP A 21 20.59 12.99 20.13
CA TRP A 21 22.01 13.31 20.19
C TRP A 21 22.77 12.66 19.04
N GLU A 22 23.81 13.34 18.59
CA GLU A 22 24.68 12.90 17.50
C GLU A 22 26.07 12.61 18.06
N ILE A 23 26.68 11.53 17.58
CA ILE A 23 28.08 11.21 17.87
C ILE A 23 28.94 11.95 16.87
N VAL A 24 29.93 12.69 17.38
CA VAL A 24 30.92 13.36 16.54
C VAL A 24 32.29 12.79 16.87
N ALA A 25 32.99 12.31 15.84
CA ALA A 25 34.37 11.90 15.94
C ALA A 25 35.29 13.11 15.73
N VAL A 26 36.24 13.31 16.65
CA VAL A 26 37.17 14.45 16.64
C VAL A 26 38.60 13.95 16.82
N ASP A 27 39.53 14.46 16.02
CA ASP A 27 40.95 14.23 16.26
C ASP A 27 41.41 15.04 17.49
N PRO A 28 41.98 14.39 18.54
CA PRO A 28 42.39 15.05 19.77
C PRO A 28 43.49 16.12 19.57
N LYS A 29 44.35 15.99 18.56
CA LYS A 29 45.50 16.90 18.39
C LYS A 29 45.11 18.15 17.63
N ILE A 30 44.38 17.98 16.53
CA ILE A 30 44.03 19.08 15.60
C ILE A 30 42.60 19.59 15.79
N LYS A 31 41.82 18.98 16.70
CA LYS A 31 40.39 19.30 16.96
C LYS A 31 39.53 19.30 15.69
N LYS A 32 39.91 18.49 14.71
CA LYS A 32 39.21 18.37 13.43
C LYS A 32 38.06 17.38 13.58
N GLU A 33 36.86 17.79 13.16
CA GLU A 33 35.68 16.93 13.13
C GLU A 33 35.65 16.10 11.84
N TYR A 34 35.41 14.81 11.97
CA TYR A 34 35.16 13.91 10.85
C TYR A 34 33.65 13.88 10.57
N LYS A 35 33.23 14.55 9.48
CA LYS A 35 31.81 14.67 9.08
C LYS A 35 31.39 13.69 7.98
N ASN A 36 32.33 13.23 7.16
CA ASN A 36 32.04 12.38 6.01
C ASN A 36 32.22 10.92 6.40
N GLU A 37 31.19 10.10 6.15
CA GLU A 37 31.18 8.66 6.44
C GLU A 37 32.23 7.87 5.62
N ASP A 38 32.63 8.39 4.47
CA ASP A 38 33.62 7.75 3.58
C ASP A 38 35.08 7.97 4.00
N THR A 39 35.32 8.74 5.07
CA THR A 39 36.69 9.07 5.48
C THR A 39 37.29 7.91 6.26
N VAL A 40 38.25 7.21 5.65
CA VAL A 40 38.96 6.14 6.35
C VAL A 40 39.98 6.74 7.30
N ILE A 41 39.83 6.44 8.59
CA ILE A 41 40.72 6.90 9.67
C ILE A 41 41.70 5.77 9.99
N HIS A 42 42.98 5.97 9.66
CA HIS A 42 44.02 4.98 9.92
C HIS A 42 44.88 5.36 11.13
N ASN A 43 45.16 4.37 11.99
CA ASN A 43 46.20 4.37 13.03
C ASN A 43 46.28 5.64 13.89
N THR A 44 45.15 6.30 14.12
CA THR A 44 45.03 7.56 14.87
C THR A 44 44.02 7.38 15.99
N LYS A 45 44.31 8.00 17.15
CA LYS A 45 43.37 8.03 18.27
C LYS A 45 42.31 9.09 17.97
N ILE A 46 41.05 8.77 18.19
CA ILE A 46 39.93 9.71 18.02
C ILE A 46 39.16 9.86 19.33
N LEU A 47 38.58 11.03 19.54
CA LEU A 47 37.64 11.30 20.61
C LEU A 47 36.22 11.20 20.06
N LEU A 48 35.37 10.47 20.77
CA LEU A 48 33.94 10.43 20.50
C LEU A 48 33.24 11.38 21.46
N GLN A 49 32.54 12.37 20.92
CA GLN A 49 31.79 13.34 21.71
C GLN A 49 30.30 13.24 21.39
N ARG A 50 29.48 13.20 22.45
CA ARG A 50 28.03 13.37 22.34
C ARG A 50 27.69 14.85 22.16
N ARG A 51 26.99 15.18 21.08
CA ARG A 51 26.49 16.52 20.78
C ARG A 51 24.97 16.52 20.74
N VAL A 52 24.35 17.47 21.41
CA VAL A 52 22.89 17.67 21.31
C VAL A 52 22.59 18.17 19.89
N ILE A 53 21.62 17.53 19.25
CA ILE A 53 21.21 17.89 17.89
C ILE A 53 20.32 19.14 17.96
N SER A 54 20.44 20.05 16.98
CA SER A 54 19.54 21.20 16.88
C SER A 54 18.10 20.77 16.54
N GLU A 55 17.12 21.54 16.97
CA GLU A 55 15.69 21.26 16.68
C GLU A 55 15.41 21.16 15.17
N THR A 56 16.13 21.92 14.35
CA THR A 56 16.03 21.86 12.88
C THR A 56 16.41 20.49 12.32
N LYS A 57 17.56 19.94 12.74
CA LYS A 57 18.03 18.60 12.34
C LYS A 57 17.10 17.50 12.86
N ILE A 58 16.49 17.68 14.04
CA ILE A 58 15.50 16.76 14.58
C ILE A 58 14.25 16.73 13.68
N GLN A 59 13.75 17.90 13.28
CA GLN A 59 12.59 18.01 12.38
C GLN A 59 12.87 17.38 11.01
N GLU A 60 14.06 17.58 10.45
CA GLU A 60 14.48 16.96 9.18
C GLU A 60 14.50 15.43 9.26
N ARG A 61 15.07 14.87 10.34
CA ARG A 61 15.08 13.42 10.56
C ARG A 61 13.67 12.85 10.69
N LYS A 62 12.77 13.54 11.39
CA LYS A 62 11.36 13.13 11.52
C LYS A 62 10.65 13.13 10.16
N LYS A 63 10.81 14.18 9.36
CA LYS A 63 10.25 14.25 7.99
C LYS A 63 10.76 13.11 7.10
N LEU A 64 12.06 12.79 7.20
CA LEU A 64 12.66 11.69 6.43
C LEU A 64 12.08 10.32 6.84
N LEU A 65 11.89 10.10 8.15
CA LEU A 65 11.26 8.88 8.68
C LEU A 65 9.81 8.75 8.23
N GLU A 66 9.03 9.83 8.29
CA GLU A 66 7.65 9.86 7.79
C GLU A 66 7.57 9.55 6.30
N TRP A 67 8.48 10.10 5.49
CA TRP A 67 8.56 9.81 4.06
C TRP A 67 8.87 8.34 3.78
N LYS A 68 9.86 7.76 4.47
CA LYS A 68 10.19 6.32 4.37
C LYS A 68 9.02 5.42 4.77
N HIS A 69 8.29 5.79 5.82
CA HIS A 69 7.09 5.05 6.22
C HIS A 69 6.01 5.08 5.14
N ARG A 70 5.74 6.26 4.57
CA ARG A 70 4.78 6.40 3.46
C ARG A 70 5.22 5.61 2.22
N GLU A 71 6.49 5.62 1.90
CA GLU A 71 7.05 4.83 0.78
C GLU A 71 6.85 3.33 0.99
N ALA A 72 7.15 2.82 2.20
CA ALA A 72 6.94 1.43 2.55
C ALA A 72 5.45 1.03 2.52
N GLU A 73 4.56 1.92 2.96
CA GLU A 73 3.11 1.71 2.88
C GLU A 73 2.63 1.62 1.43
N LEU A 74 3.09 2.53 0.58
CA LEU A 74 2.76 2.53 -0.85
C LEU A 74 3.26 1.24 -1.54
N GLN A 75 4.47 0.79 -1.19
CA GLN A 75 5.02 -0.47 -1.69
C GLN A 75 4.20 -1.69 -1.23
N ALA A 76 3.77 -1.71 0.03
CA ALA A 76 2.90 -2.77 0.54
C ALA A 76 1.54 -2.79 -0.18
N GLN A 77 0.94 -1.62 -0.42
CA GLN A 77 -0.30 -1.50 -1.21
C GLN A 77 -0.12 -1.96 -2.66
N LEU A 78 1.01 -1.62 -3.29
CA LEU A 78 1.34 -2.09 -4.63
C LEU A 78 1.44 -3.63 -4.68
N GLU A 79 2.06 -4.24 -3.69
CA GLU A 79 2.21 -5.70 -3.62
C GLU A 79 0.87 -6.42 -3.35
N GLN A 80 0.01 -5.82 -2.53
CA GLN A 80 -1.37 -6.29 -2.36
C GLN A 80 -2.17 -6.16 -3.66
N LEU A 81 -2.02 -5.06 -4.40
CA LEU A 81 -2.67 -4.89 -5.70
C LEU A 81 -2.15 -5.89 -6.73
N LYS A 82 -0.84 -6.18 -6.79
CA LYS A 82 -0.30 -7.22 -7.68
C LYS A 82 -0.85 -8.60 -7.36
N SER A 83 -0.93 -8.97 -6.08
CA SER A 83 -1.49 -10.27 -5.68
C SER A 83 -3.00 -10.37 -5.95
N ALA A 84 -3.75 -9.28 -5.78
CA ALA A 84 -5.17 -9.20 -6.16
C ALA A 84 -5.37 -9.22 -7.68
N VAL A 85 -4.54 -8.53 -8.46
CA VAL A 85 -4.56 -8.56 -9.93
C VAL A 85 -4.12 -9.93 -10.46
N SER A 86 -3.30 -10.69 -9.74
CA SER A 86 -3.03 -12.09 -10.10
C SER A 86 -4.31 -12.95 -10.14
N THR A 87 -5.41 -12.51 -9.50
CA THR A 87 -6.72 -13.18 -9.59
C THR A 87 -7.65 -12.61 -10.67
N ARG A 88 -7.42 -11.37 -11.13
CA ARG A 88 -8.10 -10.80 -12.30
C ARG A 88 -7.12 -10.77 -13.47
N LYS A 89 -7.19 -11.80 -14.33
CA LYS A 89 -6.60 -12.01 -15.69
C LYS A 89 -5.87 -10.84 -16.41
N TYR A 90 -5.15 -9.95 -15.75
CA TYR A 90 -4.45 -8.84 -16.38
C TYR A 90 -3.02 -9.32 -16.60
N VAL A 91 -2.79 -9.82 -17.81
CA VAL A 91 -1.48 -10.28 -18.23
C VAL A 91 -0.72 -9.07 -18.77
N ASP A 92 0.45 -8.78 -18.20
CA ASP A 92 1.37 -7.77 -18.72
C ASP A 92 1.92 -8.23 -20.08
N LEU A 93 1.32 -7.72 -21.15
CA LEU A 93 1.61 -8.13 -22.53
C LEU A 93 3.02 -7.70 -22.99
N THR A 94 3.65 -6.76 -22.31
CA THR A 94 5.03 -6.31 -22.63
C THR A 94 6.08 -7.35 -22.24
N LYS A 95 5.77 -8.19 -21.25
CA LYS A 95 6.66 -9.24 -20.72
C LYS A 95 6.30 -10.64 -21.20
N MET A 96 5.28 -10.77 -22.05
CA MET A 96 4.90 -12.08 -22.56
C MET A 96 5.88 -12.54 -23.65
N GLU A 97 6.52 -13.68 -23.42
CA GLU A 97 7.28 -14.41 -24.43
C GLU A 97 6.31 -15.21 -25.30
N GLY A 98 6.32 -14.95 -26.61
CA GLY A 98 5.40 -15.55 -27.59
C GLY A 98 5.49 -14.84 -28.94
N THR A 99 4.94 -15.45 -29.98
CA THR A 99 4.93 -14.82 -31.31
C THR A 99 4.04 -13.59 -31.33
N GLU A 100 4.22 -12.71 -32.32
CA GLU A 100 3.40 -11.49 -32.42
C GLU A 100 1.91 -11.82 -32.53
N GLU A 101 1.59 -12.93 -33.23
CA GLU A 101 0.22 -13.43 -33.40
C GLU A 101 -0.40 -13.86 -32.05
N GLU A 102 0.37 -14.50 -31.18
CA GLU A 102 -0.09 -14.91 -29.85
C GLU A 102 -0.34 -13.71 -28.95
N LYS A 103 0.51 -12.68 -29.05
CA LYS A 103 0.32 -11.40 -28.35
C LYS A 103 -0.95 -10.71 -28.78
N ILE A 104 -1.18 -10.62 -30.10
CA ILE A 104 -2.37 -10.02 -30.68
C ILE A 104 -3.63 -10.78 -30.24
N LYS A 105 -3.63 -12.12 -30.32
CA LYS A 105 -4.75 -12.95 -29.90
C LYS A 105 -5.11 -12.71 -28.43
N LYS A 106 -4.09 -12.69 -27.56
CA LYS A 106 -4.29 -12.45 -26.13
C LYS A 106 -4.79 -11.02 -25.85
N MET A 107 -4.32 -10.02 -26.59
CA MET A 107 -4.87 -8.67 -26.56
C MET A 107 -6.38 -8.66 -26.81
N MET A 108 -6.82 -9.34 -27.88
CA MET A 108 -8.25 -9.42 -28.24
C MET A 108 -9.07 -10.14 -27.16
N GLU A 109 -8.56 -11.24 -26.62
CA GLU A 109 -9.20 -12.00 -25.54
C GLU A 109 -9.33 -11.17 -24.27
N LEU A 110 -8.27 -10.50 -23.83
CA LEU A 110 -8.29 -9.64 -22.64
C LEU A 110 -9.22 -8.44 -22.80
N SER A 111 -9.24 -7.83 -24.00
CA SER A 111 -10.08 -6.67 -24.29
C SER A 111 -11.58 -7.00 -24.22
N THR A 112 -11.95 -8.27 -24.38
CA THR A 112 -13.36 -8.72 -24.41
C THR A 112 -13.74 -9.60 -23.22
N ALA A 113 -12.79 -9.98 -22.37
CA ALA A 113 -12.99 -10.91 -21.26
C ALA A 113 -14.07 -10.47 -20.28
N ASP A 114 -14.17 -9.16 -19.99
CA ASP A 114 -15.15 -8.62 -19.05
C ASP A 114 -16.60 -8.70 -19.57
N TYR A 115 -16.77 -8.74 -20.90
CA TYR A 115 -18.08 -8.78 -21.56
C TYR A 115 -18.59 -10.21 -21.82
N ALA A 116 -17.87 -11.23 -21.37
CA ALA A 116 -18.28 -12.62 -21.56
C ALA A 116 -19.64 -12.92 -20.89
N PRO A 117 -20.52 -13.73 -21.52
CA PRO A 117 -21.81 -14.20 -20.96
C PRO A 117 -21.75 -14.81 -19.56
N SER A 118 -20.60 -15.30 -19.16
CA SER A 118 -20.35 -15.88 -17.84
C SER A 118 -20.16 -14.82 -16.75
N ASN A 119 -19.79 -13.59 -17.11
CA ASN A 119 -19.38 -12.55 -16.18
C ASN A 119 -20.50 -11.57 -15.82
N TRP A 120 -21.51 -11.42 -16.70
CA TRP A 120 -22.72 -10.68 -16.36
C TRP A 120 -23.76 -11.63 -15.77
N LEU A 121 -24.26 -11.25 -14.60
CA LEU A 121 -25.43 -11.89 -14.01
C LEU A 121 -26.55 -11.82 -15.04
N LYS A 122 -27.05 -12.99 -15.47
CA LYS A 122 -28.33 -13.08 -16.16
C LYS A 122 -29.36 -12.51 -15.19
N VAL A 123 -29.70 -11.23 -15.35
CA VAL A 123 -30.81 -10.62 -14.63
C VAL A 123 -31.99 -11.54 -14.89
N PRO A 124 -32.60 -12.16 -13.86
CA PRO A 124 -33.73 -13.03 -14.10
C PRO A 124 -34.75 -12.21 -14.90
N TYR A 125 -35.17 -12.75 -16.05
CA TYR A 125 -36.16 -12.09 -16.91
C TYR A 125 -37.44 -11.73 -16.14
N ARG A 126 -37.68 -12.41 -15.03
CA ARG A 126 -38.75 -12.13 -14.09
C ARG A 126 -38.27 -11.12 -13.06
N GLN A 127 -38.95 -9.97 -13.05
CA GLN A 127 -38.92 -9.03 -11.93
C GLN A 127 -39.07 -9.82 -10.63
N SER A 128 -38.20 -9.61 -9.65
CA SER A 128 -38.21 -10.34 -8.39
C SER A 128 -37.96 -9.34 -7.27
N GLY A 129 -38.64 -9.53 -6.13
CA GLY A 129 -38.67 -8.56 -5.04
C GLY A 129 -39.97 -7.75 -4.96
N PRO A 130 -40.10 -6.89 -3.94
CA PRO A 130 -41.29 -6.06 -3.74
C PRO A 130 -41.47 -5.11 -4.93
N VAL A 131 -42.72 -4.93 -5.35
CA VAL A 131 -43.07 -3.98 -6.40
C VAL A 131 -42.77 -2.56 -5.92
N PRO A 132 -42.18 -1.69 -6.78
CA PRO A 132 -42.07 -0.27 -6.50
C PRO A 132 -43.46 0.34 -6.24
N THR A 133 -43.54 1.34 -5.35
CA THR A 133 -44.81 2.00 -4.99
C THR A 133 -45.51 2.70 -6.17
N SER A 134 -44.77 3.03 -7.23
CA SER A 134 -45.30 3.61 -8.46
C SER A 134 -45.84 2.57 -9.46
N TYR A 135 -45.58 1.28 -9.22
CA TYR A 135 -46.05 0.23 -10.10
C TYR A 135 -47.53 -0.06 -9.88
N ILE A 136 -48.30 -0.13 -10.97
CA ILE A 136 -49.72 -0.50 -10.94
C ILE A 136 -49.93 -1.69 -11.88
N CYS A 137 -50.51 -2.78 -11.37
CA CYS A 137 -50.76 -3.97 -12.15
C CYS A 137 -51.79 -3.70 -13.26
N ARG A 138 -51.42 -3.92 -14.53
CA ARG A 138 -52.31 -3.67 -15.68
C ARG A 138 -53.55 -4.58 -15.75
N ARG A 139 -53.58 -5.70 -15.01
CA ARG A 139 -54.74 -6.62 -14.97
C ARG A 139 -55.80 -6.22 -13.95
N CYS A 140 -55.40 -5.76 -12.77
CA CYS A 140 -56.32 -5.50 -11.64
C CYS A 140 -56.22 -4.08 -11.07
N GLN A 141 -55.32 -3.25 -11.60
CA GLN A 141 -55.06 -1.86 -11.20
C GLN A 141 -54.63 -1.70 -9.73
N LYS A 142 -54.06 -2.74 -9.10
CA LYS A 142 -53.53 -2.69 -7.72
C LYS A 142 -51.99 -2.60 -7.72
N PRO A 143 -51.38 -1.88 -6.76
CA PRO A 143 -49.93 -1.68 -6.68
C PRO A 143 -49.17 -2.75 -5.88
N ASP A 144 -49.80 -3.89 -5.58
CA ASP A 144 -49.30 -4.85 -4.58
C ASP A 144 -48.47 -6.01 -5.16
N HIS A 145 -48.55 -6.26 -6.47
CA HIS A 145 -47.90 -7.42 -7.09
C HIS A 145 -47.55 -7.17 -8.55
N TRP A 146 -46.54 -7.88 -9.04
CA TRP A 146 -46.20 -7.90 -10.46
C TRP A 146 -47.30 -8.57 -11.28
N VAL A 147 -47.47 -8.15 -12.54
CA VAL A 147 -48.54 -8.65 -13.42
C VAL A 147 -48.61 -10.18 -13.55
N TYR A 148 -47.48 -10.88 -13.45
CA TYR A 148 -47.41 -12.36 -13.52
C TYR A 148 -47.87 -13.06 -12.22
N GLN A 149 -47.91 -12.35 -11.09
CA GLN A 149 -48.46 -12.81 -9.80
C GLN A 149 -49.92 -12.38 -9.59
N CYS A 150 -50.54 -11.75 -10.59
CA CYS A 150 -51.91 -11.27 -10.47
C CYS A 150 -52.91 -12.43 -10.37
N LYS A 151 -53.62 -12.49 -9.24
CA LYS A 151 -54.68 -13.48 -8.98
C LYS A 151 -56.03 -13.11 -9.60
N PHE A 152 -56.11 -12.00 -10.35
CA PHE A 152 -57.33 -11.60 -11.03
C PHE A 152 -57.53 -12.46 -12.28
N THR A 153 -58.44 -13.42 -12.20
CA THR A 153 -58.95 -14.16 -13.36
C THR A 153 -60.11 -13.35 -13.95
N VAL A 154 -59.92 -12.81 -15.15
CA VAL A 154 -61.03 -12.21 -15.91
C VAL A 154 -61.91 -13.37 -16.37
N ASN A 155 -63.04 -13.59 -15.71
CA ASN A 155 -64.11 -14.40 -16.29
C ASN A 155 -64.81 -13.53 -17.33
N VAL A 156 -64.50 -13.79 -18.59
CA VAL A 156 -65.23 -13.25 -19.73
C VAL A 156 -66.47 -14.14 -19.90
N ASN A 157 -67.65 -13.61 -19.58
CA ASN A 157 -68.93 -14.19 -19.99
C ASN A 157 -69.29 -13.71 -21.40
#